data_AF-A0A520ZY77-F1
#
_entry.id   AF-A0A520ZY77-F1
#
_cell.length_a   1.000
_cell.length_b   1.000
_cell.length_c   1.000
_cell.angle_alpha   90.00
_cell.angle_beta   90.00
_cell.angle_gamma   90.00
#
_symmetry.space_group_name_H-M   'P 1'
#
loop_
_entity.id
_entity.type
_entity.pdbx_description
1 polymer ?
#
loop_
_entity_poly.entity_id
_entity_poly.type
_entity_poly.pdbx_seq_one_letter_code
_entity_poly.pdbx_strand_id
1 'polypeptide(L)' 'MRTNDGWEEAKNLVKERADLVEIVREHVDLKRSGFRYLGSCPFHQEKTPSFTVHPDQQFYHCFG' A
#
# COMPACT_ATOMS: atom_id res chain seq x y z
N MET A 1 27.03 10.83 -20.32
CA MET A 1 26.10 9.69 -20.20
C MET A 1 25.52 9.77 -18.78
N ARG A 2 24.28 10.21 -18.60
CA ARG A 2 23.60 10.18 -17.30
C ARG A 2 23.05 8.77 -17.14
N THR A 3 23.58 8.01 -16.19
CA THR A 3 23.32 6.57 -16.05
C THR A 3 21.90 6.29 -15.53
N ASN A 4 21.43 5.06 -15.74
CA ASN A 4 20.18 4.53 -15.12
C ASN A 4 20.16 4.70 -13.59
N ASP A 5 21.33 4.85 -12.97
CA ASP A 5 21.52 4.86 -11.52
C ASP A 5 20.79 6.02 -10.83
N GLY A 6 20.77 7.21 -11.44
CA GLY A 6 20.09 8.38 -10.86
C GLY A 6 18.55 8.24 -10.84
N TRP A 7 17.98 7.54 -11.82
CA TRP A 7 16.54 7.27 -11.86
C TRP A 7 16.14 6.17 -10.88
N GLU A 8 16.97 5.14 -10.74
CA GLU A 8 16.77 4.08 -9.75
C GLU A 8 16.84 4.62 -8.32
N GLU A 9 17.81 5.49 -8.03
CA GLU A 9 17.91 6.18 -6.75
C GLU A 9 16.67 7.04 -6.47
N ALA A 10 16.27 7.88 -7.43
CA ALA A 10 15.06 8.70 -7.29
C ALA A 10 13.79 7.86 -7.04
N LYS A 11 13.63 6.75 -7.76
CA LYS A 11 12.50 5.81 -7.58
C LYS A 11 12.50 5.19 -6.18
N ASN A 12 13.66 4.78 -5.67
CA ASN A 12 13.77 4.19 -4.33
C ASN A 12 13.48 5.22 -3.24
N LEU A 13 13.98 6.45 -3.39
CA LEU A 13 13.71 7.55 -2.45
C LEU A 13 12.23 7.88 -2.32
N VAL A 14 11.44 7.73 -3.40
CA VAL A 14 9.97 7.86 -3.37
C VAL A 14 9.36 6.73 -2.55
N LYS A 15 9.74 5.47 -2.82
CA LYS A 15 9.22 4.30 -2.11
C LYS A 15 9.56 4.32 -0.61
N GLU A 16 10.76 4.77 -0.25
CA GLU A 16 11.22 4.86 1.14
C GLU A 16 10.47 5.91 1.96
N ARG A 17 10.01 6.99 1.31
CA ARG A 17 9.30 8.09 1.98
C ARG A 17 7.78 7.91 1.99
N ALA A 18 7.26 7.08 1.10
CA ALA A 18 5.85 6.78 1.04
C ALA A 18 5.42 5.95 2.27
N ASP A 19 4.34 6.36 2.93
CA ASP A 19 3.63 5.51 3.87
C ASP A 19 2.42 4.90 3.15
N LEU A 20 2.50 3.60 2.85
CA LEU A 20 1.43 2.90 2.15
C LEU A 20 0.08 2.94 2.89
N VAL A 21 0.07 3.01 4.23
CA VAL A 21 -1.19 3.08 4.99
C VAL A 21 -1.88 4.41 4.73
N GLU A 22 -1.15 5.52 4.77
CA GLU A 22 -1.69 6.86 4.54
C GLU A 22 -2.17 7.01 3.08
N ILE A 23 -1.39 6.55 2.11
CA ILE A 23 -1.76 6.60 0.69
C ILE A 23 -3.05 5.81 0.42
N VAL A 24 -3.19 4.61 1.01
CA VAL A 24 -4.38 3.79 0.81
C VAL A 24 -5.60 4.37 1.52
N ARG A 25 -5.43 5.00 2.70
CA ARG A 25 -6.52 5.63 3.46
C ARG A 25 -7.25 6.72 2.71
N GLU A 26 -6.61 7.35 1.72
CA GLU A 26 -7.26 8.31 0.83
C GLU A 26 -8.39 7.67 0.00
N HIS A 27 -8.37 6.35 -0.18
CA HIS A 27 -9.28 5.62 -1.07
C HIS A 27 -10.09 4.52 -0.37
N VAL A 28 -9.59 3.98 0.74
CA VAL A 28 -10.18 2.84 1.45
C VAL A 28 -10.28 3.16 2.94
N ASP A 29 -11.47 2.96 3.54
CA ASP A 29 -11.62 3.01 4.99
C ASP A 29 -10.89 1.83 5.64
N LEU A 30 -9.69 2.10 6.15
CA LEU A 30 -8.80 1.12 6.74
C LEU A 30 -8.94 1.08 8.27
N LYS A 31 -9.27 -0.10 8.79
CA LYS A 31 -9.33 -0.39 10.23
C LYS A 31 -8.14 -1.22 10.68
N ARG A 32 -7.55 -0.88 11.82
CA ARG A 32 -6.42 -1.62 12.38
C ARG A 32 -6.87 -3.01 12.87
N SER A 33 -6.14 -4.04 12.46
CA SER A 33 -6.32 -5.43 12.90
C SER A 33 -4.96 -6.05 13.22
N GLY A 34 -4.64 -6.18 14.51
CA GLY A 34 -3.29 -6.56 14.95
C GLY A 34 -2.23 -5.61 14.39
N PHE A 35 -1.29 -6.16 13.60
CA PHE A 35 -0.18 -5.44 12.98
C PHE A 35 -0.51 -4.92 11.57
N ARG A 36 -1.72 -5.15 11.07
CA ARG A 36 -2.15 -4.86 9.70
C ARG A 36 -3.34 -3.90 9.70
N TYR A 37 -3.72 -3.46 8.51
CA TYR A 37 -4.94 -2.71 8.29
C TYR A 37 -5.83 -3.43 7.29
N LEU A 38 -7.15 -3.47 7.54
CA LEU A 38 -8.13 -4.13 6.68
C LEU A 38 -9.18 -3.12 6.19
N GLY A 39 -9.67 -3.34 4.98
CA GLY A 39 -10.78 -2.60 4.38
C GLY A 39 -11.46 -3.39 3.26
N SER A 40 -12.50 -2.81 2.67
CA SER A 40 -13.11 -3.34 1.44
C SER A 40 -12.21 -3.05 0.24
N CYS A 41 -12.07 -4.03 -0.66
CA CYS A 41 -11.28 -3.84 -1.86
C CYS A 41 -11.87 -2.73 -2.76
N PRO A 42 -11.06 -1.75 -3.22
CA PRO A 42 -11.54 -0.73 -4.15
C PRO A 42 -11.62 -1.25 -5.60
N PHE A 43 -11.09 -2.45 -5.88
CA PHE A 43 -10.98 -3.01 -7.23
C PHE A 43 -12.08 -4.01 -7.59
N HIS A 44 -12.80 -4.54 -6.60
CA HIS A 44 -13.94 -5.44 -6.84
C HIS A 44 -15.02 -5.29 -5.77
N GLN A 45 -16.27 -5.49 -6.17
CA GLN A 45 -17.42 -5.33 -5.28
C GLN A 45 -17.68 -6.60 -4.46
N GLU A 46 -17.34 -6.53 -3.18
CA GLU A 46 -17.55 -7.61 -2.21
C GLU A 46 -18.20 -7.08 -0.93
N LYS A 47 -18.87 -7.98 -0.19
CA LYS A 47 -19.54 -7.61 1.07
C LYS A 47 -18.62 -7.71 2.29
N THR A 48 -17.58 -8.53 2.20
CA THR A 48 -16.64 -8.81 3.29
C THR A 48 -15.33 -8.10 3.02
N PRO A 49 -14.71 -7.41 4.00
CA PRO A 49 -13.38 -6.84 3.84
C PRO A 49 -12.35 -7.92 3.48
N SER A 50 -11.72 -7.82 2.31
CA SER A 50 -10.64 -8.73 1.90
C SER A 50 -9.32 -8.01 1.60
N PHE A 51 -9.33 -6.67 1.60
CA PHE A 51 -8.15 -5.86 1.33
C PHE A 51 -7.33 -5.66 2.60
N THR A 52 -6.06 -6.08 2.58
CA THR A 52 -5.15 -6.03 3.73
C THR A 52 -3.89 -5.25 3.37
N VAL A 53 -3.52 -4.27 4.20
CA VAL A 53 -2.25 -3.53 4.11
C VAL A 53 -1.30 -3.98 5.21
N HIS A 54 -0.05 -4.24 4.82
CA HIS A 54 1.05 -4.64 5.69
C HIS A 54 2.05 -3.48 5.82
N PRO A 55 1.94 -2.64 6.87
CA PRO A 55 2.78 -1.44 7.01
C PRO A 55 4.27 -1.78 7.07
N ASP A 56 4.67 -2.79 7.84
CA ASP A 56 6.10 -3.11 8.03
C ASP A 56 6.78 -3.58 6.74
N GLN A 57 6.04 -4.20 5.83
CA GLN A 57 6.54 -4.72 4.56
C GLN A 57 6.16 -3.84 3.37
N GLN A 58 5.45 -2.72 3.60
CA GLN A 58 5.00 -1.76 2.59
C GLN A 58 4.35 -2.40 1.36
N PHE A 59 3.44 -3.36 1.57
CA PHE A 59 2.61 -3.93 0.51
C PHE A 59 1.15 -4.12 0.94
N TYR A 60 0.28 -4.34 -0.04
CA TYR A 60 -1.10 -4.72 0.18
C TYR A 60 -1.43 -6.02 -0.57
N HIS A 61 -2.45 -6.73 -0.10
CA HIS A 61 -3.00 -7.88 -0.79
C HIS A 61 -4.51 -7.94 -0.59
N CYS A 62 -5.21 -8.38 -1.63
CA CYS A 62 -6.64 -8.58 -1.59
C CYS A 62 -6.93 -10.09 -1.70
N PHE A 63 -7.62 -10.65 -0.72
CA PHE A 63 -7.88 -12.10 -0.61
C PHE A 63 -9.24 -12.54 -1.18
N GLY A 64 -10.06 -11.59 -1.64
CA GLY A 64 -11.35 -11.82 -2.29
C GLY A 64 -11.27 -11.94 -3.80
#